data_AF-A0A1F3QG59-F1
#
_entry.id   AF-A0A1F3QG59-F1
#
_cell.length_a   1.000
_cell.length_b   1.000
_cell.length_c   1.000
_cell.angle_alpha   90.00
_cell.angle_beta   90.00
_cell.angle_gamma   90.00
#
_symmetry.space_group_name_H-M   'P 1'
#
loop_
_entity.id
_entity.type
_entity.pdbx_description
1 polymer ?
#
loop_
_entity_poly.entity_id
_entity_poly.type
_entity_poly.pdbx_seq_one_letter_code
_entity_poly.pdbx_strand_id
1 'polypeptide(L)'
;MLNNLLIIYKPKNKIMKKLLLTTLGIVAGLGAFAQLPVSTSPANKNVVLEELTGKTCQYCPDGHKIAAQIQANNPGRVMLLNIHTGSYAAGTPNYRTTWGDYVGGLFTVTGYPTGAINRTDFGAGVMHSRSNWNANTNTTLAVASPVNVGGAGTIDVSTRQLTLNVEAYYTAAGPGSSNKIHVVITQNNIEGPQTGGATYNPAQVLPNGNYNHMHMVRATLTPNAGDNIATISSGTDYTNSYNYTIPTSINSIPVELGDLQVAVYVSEGTSTGKIISGDYADITFTGLSIANNAKVKSVTSDNVVCGSVVTPTVAFQNYGNTVINTATISYNVNGGTPQTFPWSGSLASLANTSVDLNPISFTDIGNNTINVTITDVNGGADGDPGDNSGTKTNLTNTTSTGTGTLYELIVTQDQYGSEITWEIIDDATGNPVPGGTGGPYSDLGGSGVLAHNHNITLSSTGCYTFTINDSYGDGINAGYGAGNIRFEDNNNVAIFINNGTYSSSDVEKFEITSLTGISEANDMSDLSVYPNPTNSVATISFSLAEATSVKMEVFNAVGSMIYTNGSETMNVGTQKLNFDGSKLPNGIYMINLTIGEQLITKKVSILK
;
A
#
# COMPACT_ATOMS: atom_id res chain seq x y z
N MET A 1 -34.90 -52.78 -39.39
CA MET A 1 -34.73 -54.14 -39.95
C MET A 1 -33.86 -54.93 -38.97
N LEU A 2 -34.30 -56.13 -38.65
CA LEU A 2 -33.78 -57.04 -37.63
C LEU A 2 -32.38 -57.63 -37.94
N ASN A 3 -31.83 -58.26 -36.87
CA ASN A 3 -30.91 -59.40 -36.77
C ASN A 3 -29.48 -59.06 -36.29
N ASN A 4 -28.86 -59.74 -35.30
CA ASN A 4 -29.08 -61.06 -34.66
C ASN A 4 -28.49 -61.04 -33.22
N LEU A 5 -29.13 -61.60 -32.17
CA LEU A 5 -29.06 -63.00 -31.66
C LEU A 5 -27.64 -63.43 -31.20
N LEU A 6 -27.36 -64.14 -30.08
CA LEU A 6 -28.15 -64.84 -29.05
C LEU A 6 -27.16 -65.37 -27.95
N ILE A 7 -27.50 -65.20 -26.66
CA ILE A 7 -27.46 -66.11 -25.45
C ILE A 7 -26.27 -67.10 -25.27
N ILE A 8 -25.71 -67.32 -24.05
CA ILE A 8 -25.99 -68.51 -23.19
C ILE A 8 -25.39 -68.44 -21.75
N TYR A 9 -26.30 -68.66 -20.78
CA TYR A 9 -26.28 -69.36 -19.45
C TYR A 9 -25.48 -68.95 -18.18
N LYS A 10 -26.28 -68.54 -17.16
CA LYS A 10 -26.43 -68.92 -15.72
C LYS A 10 -25.23 -69.40 -14.84
N PRO A 11 -25.15 -68.90 -13.58
CA PRO A 11 -24.44 -69.57 -12.48
C PRO A 11 -25.35 -70.07 -11.34
N LYS A 12 -24.88 -71.05 -10.56
CA LYS A 12 -25.46 -71.50 -9.27
C LYS A 12 -24.36 -71.74 -8.22
N ASN A 13 -24.50 -71.02 -7.10
CA ASN A 13 -24.32 -71.40 -5.69
C ASN A 13 -22.98 -71.90 -5.08
N LYS A 14 -22.50 -71.04 -4.15
CA LYS A 14 -22.28 -71.24 -2.69
C LYS A 14 -21.02 -71.96 -2.15
N ILE A 15 -20.27 -71.15 -1.39
CA ILE A 15 -19.74 -71.32 0.00
C ILE A 15 -18.56 -72.29 0.21
N MET A 16 -17.44 -71.76 0.72
CA MET A 16 -16.88 -72.07 2.06
C MET A 16 -15.70 -71.15 2.43
N LYS A 17 -15.71 -70.66 3.68
CA LYS A 17 -14.62 -69.96 4.38
C LYS A 17 -13.73 -70.98 5.10
N LYS A 18 -12.40 -70.82 5.08
CA LYS A 18 -11.49 -70.57 6.25
C LYS A 18 -10.02 -70.98 5.99
N LEU A 19 -9.16 -69.95 5.97
CA LEU A 19 -7.95 -69.71 6.80
C LEU A 19 -6.69 -70.61 6.78
N LEU A 20 -5.54 -69.90 6.71
CA LEU A 20 -4.13 -70.19 7.09
C LEU A 20 -3.27 -70.97 6.07
N LEU A 21 -2.17 -70.44 5.50
CA LEU A 21 -0.91 -70.13 6.19
C LEU A 21 0.03 -69.32 5.26
N THR A 22 0.91 -68.56 5.91
CA THR A 22 2.04 -67.72 5.49
C THR A 22 2.88 -68.13 4.27
N THR A 23 3.22 -67.14 3.43
CA THR A 23 4.52 -67.04 2.74
C THR A 23 5.05 -65.62 2.77
N LEU A 24 6.24 -65.49 3.35
CA LEU A 24 7.11 -64.34 3.37
C LEU A 24 7.47 -63.96 1.91
N GLY A 25 7.03 -62.79 1.46
CA GLY A 25 7.38 -62.23 0.16
C GLY A 25 7.97 -60.84 0.36
N ILE A 26 9.26 -60.70 0.10
CA ILE A 26 9.99 -59.43 0.04
C ILE A 26 9.27 -58.54 -0.98
N VAL A 27 8.53 -57.53 -0.50
CA VAL A 27 8.05 -56.45 -1.36
C VAL A 27 9.23 -55.51 -1.54
N ALA A 28 9.97 -55.72 -2.63
CA ALA A 28 10.75 -54.64 -3.21
C ALA A 28 9.74 -53.55 -3.58
N GLY A 29 9.69 -52.49 -2.78
CA GLY A 29 8.91 -51.30 -3.05
C GLY A 29 9.49 -50.57 -4.27
N LEU A 30 9.17 -51.07 -5.46
CA LEU A 30 9.21 -50.26 -6.66
C LEU A 30 8.05 -49.26 -6.54
N GLY A 31 8.34 -48.13 -5.90
CA GLY A 31 7.51 -46.95 -6.04
C GLY A 31 7.49 -46.59 -7.50
N ALA A 32 6.38 -46.87 -8.19
CA ALA A 32 6.08 -46.26 -9.46
C ALA A 32 5.90 -44.77 -9.16
N PHE A 33 6.95 -43.97 -9.34
CA PHE A 33 6.85 -42.53 -9.33
C PHE A 33 6.00 -42.12 -10.53
N ALA A 34 4.97 -41.29 -10.29
CA ALA A 34 4.35 -40.54 -11.37
C ALA A 34 5.47 -39.82 -12.14
N GLN A 35 5.44 -39.89 -13.47
CA GLN A 35 6.42 -39.19 -14.31
C GLN A 35 6.46 -37.72 -13.89
N LEU A 36 7.64 -37.26 -13.46
CA LEU A 36 7.90 -35.85 -13.15
C LEU A 36 7.60 -35.00 -14.40
N PRO A 37 7.18 -33.73 -14.26
CA PRO A 37 6.52 -33.00 -15.35
C PRO A 37 7.47 -32.48 -16.44
N VAL A 38 8.76 -32.84 -16.43
CA VAL A 38 9.70 -32.27 -17.39
C VAL A 38 9.44 -32.85 -18.78
N SER A 39 9.08 -31.95 -19.70
CA SER A 39 8.88 -32.32 -21.10
C SER A 39 10.16 -32.92 -21.68
N THR A 40 10.02 -33.99 -22.46
CA THR A 40 11.13 -34.59 -23.22
C THR A 40 11.26 -34.02 -24.63
N SER A 41 10.37 -33.10 -25.01
CA SER A 41 10.39 -32.43 -26.32
C SER A 41 11.37 -31.25 -26.30
N PRO A 42 12.19 -31.05 -27.36
CA PRO A 42 13.05 -29.88 -27.48
C PRO A 42 12.27 -28.57 -27.29
N ALA A 43 12.85 -27.64 -26.54
CA ALA A 43 12.28 -26.32 -26.28
C ALA A 43 13.38 -25.25 -26.31
N ASN A 44 12.97 -23.99 -26.39
CA ASN A 44 13.88 -22.87 -26.20
C ASN A 44 14.14 -22.62 -24.72
N LYS A 45 15.23 -21.91 -24.43
CA LYS A 45 15.61 -21.55 -23.07
C LYS A 45 14.50 -20.76 -22.36
N ASN A 46 14.38 -20.97 -21.06
CA ASN A 46 13.76 -20.03 -20.14
C ASN A 46 14.83 -19.08 -19.60
N VAL A 47 14.38 -17.89 -19.19
CA VAL A 47 15.26 -16.86 -18.66
C VAL A 47 15.25 -16.89 -17.13
N VAL A 48 16.42 -16.99 -16.52
CA VAL A 48 16.66 -16.57 -15.14
C VAL A 48 17.28 -15.18 -15.19
N LEU A 49 16.59 -14.20 -14.62
CA LEU A 49 17.13 -12.88 -14.35
C LEU A 49 17.56 -12.82 -12.88
N GLU A 50 18.88 -12.85 -12.66
CA GLU A 50 19.50 -12.61 -11.35
C GLU A 50 19.72 -11.10 -11.20
N GLU A 51 18.81 -10.43 -10.49
CA GLU A 51 18.87 -9.00 -10.22
C GLU A 51 19.58 -8.74 -8.89
N LEU A 52 20.70 -8.02 -8.91
CA LEU A 52 21.35 -7.53 -7.70
C LEU A 52 20.71 -6.21 -7.28
N THR A 53 20.14 -6.19 -6.08
CA THR A 53 19.31 -5.08 -5.56
C THR A 53 19.63 -4.77 -4.09
N GLY A 54 19.03 -3.71 -3.57
CA GLY A 54 19.12 -3.32 -2.16
C GLY A 54 18.10 -2.26 -1.77
N LYS A 55 17.65 -2.30 -0.51
CA LYS A 55 16.62 -1.39 0.01
C LYS A 55 17.01 0.09 0.01
N THR A 56 18.29 0.43 0.08
CA THR A 56 18.76 1.84 0.04
C THR A 56 19.24 2.26 -1.35
N CYS A 57 19.11 1.40 -2.35
CA CYS A 57 19.42 1.72 -3.74
C CYS A 57 18.22 2.46 -4.36
N GLN A 58 18.38 3.77 -4.60
CA GLN A 58 17.34 4.65 -5.12
C GLN A 58 16.72 4.17 -6.45
N TYR A 59 17.52 3.56 -7.32
CA TYR A 59 17.13 3.17 -8.66
C TYR A 59 16.64 1.73 -8.77
N CYS A 60 16.77 0.94 -7.71
CA CYS A 60 16.39 -0.47 -7.70
C CYS A 60 14.88 -0.71 -7.90
N PRO A 61 13.96 0.16 -7.42
CA PRO A 61 12.53 0.01 -7.71
C PRO A 61 12.19 0.05 -9.21
N ASP A 62 12.91 0.86 -9.99
CA ASP A 62 12.77 0.87 -11.46
C ASP A 62 13.21 -0.47 -12.07
N GLY A 63 14.29 -1.07 -11.53
CA GLY A 63 14.73 -2.42 -11.88
C GLY A 63 13.64 -3.45 -11.61
N HIS A 64 13.08 -3.43 -10.40
CA HIS A 64 11.97 -4.31 -10.00
C HIS A 64 10.77 -4.18 -10.96
N LYS A 65 10.40 -2.94 -11.34
CA LYS A 65 9.31 -2.65 -12.27
C LYS A 65 9.58 -3.22 -13.67
N ILE A 66 10.78 -2.99 -14.22
CA ILE A 66 11.18 -3.49 -15.54
C ILE A 66 11.22 -5.03 -15.54
N ALA A 67 11.79 -5.65 -14.51
CA ALA A 67 11.84 -7.09 -14.37
C ALA A 67 10.44 -7.71 -14.32
N ALA A 68 9.53 -7.14 -13.52
CA ALA A 68 8.14 -7.57 -13.44
C ALA A 68 7.42 -7.44 -14.80
N GLN A 69 7.64 -6.34 -15.54
CA GLN A 69 7.09 -6.17 -16.88
C GLN A 69 7.62 -7.21 -17.88
N ILE A 70 8.92 -7.53 -17.82
CA ILE A 70 9.52 -8.59 -18.65
C ILE A 70 8.87 -9.94 -18.36
N GLN A 71 8.68 -10.29 -17.08
CA GLN A 71 8.02 -11.53 -16.68
C GLN A 71 6.55 -11.57 -17.13
N ALA A 72 5.80 -10.48 -16.93
CA ALA A 72 4.40 -10.38 -17.34
C ALA A 72 4.21 -10.54 -18.86
N ASN A 73 5.15 -10.02 -19.66
CA ASN A 73 5.14 -10.16 -21.12
C ASN A 73 5.55 -11.57 -21.60
N ASN A 74 6.13 -12.39 -20.72
CA ASN A 74 6.66 -13.72 -21.04
C ASN A 74 6.21 -14.75 -19.97
N PRO A 75 4.89 -14.96 -19.80
CA PRO A 75 4.35 -15.77 -18.71
C PRO A 75 4.89 -17.20 -18.77
N GLY A 76 5.38 -17.70 -17.62
CA GLY A 76 5.95 -19.05 -17.48
C GLY A 76 7.32 -19.25 -18.16
N ARG A 77 7.96 -18.19 -18.67
CA ARG A 77 9.25 -18.29 -19.39
C ARG A 77 10.38 -17.50 -18.74
N VAL A 78 10.08 -16.69 -17.72
CA VAL A 78 11.04 -15.81 -17.03
C VAL A 78 10.92 -16.00 -15.50
N MET A 79 12.01 -16.44 -14.87
CA MET A 79 12.18 -16.43 -13.42
C MET A 79 12.94 -15.19 -12.99
N LEU A 80 12.41 -14.50 -11.98
CA LEU A 80 13.04 -13.35 -11.35
C LEU A 80 13.63 -13.78 -10.01
N LEU A 81 14.89 -13.39 -9.77
CA LEU A 81 15.58 -13.60 -8.50
C LEU A 81 16.09 -12.24 -8.02
N ASN A 82 15.39 -11.63 -7.07
CA ASN A 82 15.77 -10.33 -6.49
C ASN A 82 16.77 -10.58 -5.35
N ILE A 83 18.05 -10.51 -5.69
CA ILE A 83 19.18 -10.82 -4.83
C ILE A 83 19.61 -9.56 -4.08
N HIS A 84 19.19 -9.47 -2.83
CA HIS A 84 19.61 -8.42 -1.92
C HIS A 84 21.03 -8.69 -1.43
N THR A 85 21.99 -7.87 -1.89
CA THR A 85 23.41 -8.04 -1.55
C THR A 85 24.15 -6.70 -1.49
N GLY A 86 25.40 -6.73 -1.01
CA GLY A 86 26.23 -5.54 -0.83
C GLY A 86 25.73 -4.60 0.27
N SER A 87 26.28 -3.38 0.28
CA SER A 87 25.97 -2.36 1.29
C SER A 87 24.54 -1.84 1.20
N TYR A 88 23.95 -1.80 0.01
CA TYR A 88 22.57 -1.31 -0.20
C TYR A 88 21.50 -2.22 0.41
N ALA A 89 21.82 -3.49 0.68
CA ALA A 89 20.90 -4.46 1.26
C ALA A 89 21.10 -4.69 2.78
N ALA A 90 22.18 -4.17 3.36
CA ALA A 90 22.55 -4.39 4.75
C ALA A 90 21.74 -3.51 5.74
N GLY A 91 22.02 -3.65 7.05
CA GLY A 91 21.34 -2.91 8.13
C GLY A 91 20.00 -3.52 8.52
N THR A 92 19.14 -2.76 9.22
CA THR A 92 17.84 -3.25 9.71
C THR A 92 16.71 -2.72 8.81
N PRO A 93 15.77 -3.55 8.32
CA PRO A 93 15.82 -5.02 8.28
C PRO A 93 16.93 -5.52 7.34
N ASN A 94 17.54 -6.67 7.65
CA ASN A 94 18.64 -7.20 6.83
C ASN A 94 18.10 -8.17 5.77
N TYR A 95 18.08 -7.74 4.51
CA TYR A 95 17.57 -8.55 3.39
C TYR A 95 18.62 -9.49 2.79
N ARG A 96 19.88 -9.45 3.24
CA ARG A 96 20.95 -10.27 2.67
C ARG A 96 20.81 -11.74 2.99
N THR A 97 21.24 -12.59 2.06
CA THR A 97 21.43 -14.03 2.30
C THR A 97 22.87 -14.42 1.99
N THR A 98 23.38 -15.46 2.64
CA THR A 98 24.72 -16.00 2.37
C THR A 98 24.90 -16.37 0.89
N TRP A 99 23.85 -16.91 0.29
CA TRP A 99 23.85 -17.23 -1.14
C TRP A 99 23.81 -15.98 -2.02
N GLY A 100 23.00 -14.98 -1.67
CA GLY A 100 22.95 -13.71 -2.39
C GLY A 100 24.30 -12.99 -2.41
N ASP A 101 25.02 -13.01 -1.29
CA ASP A 101 26.39 -12.48 -1.20
C ASP A 101 27.40 -13.27 -2.04
N TYR A 102 27.23 -14.59 -2.13
CA TYR A 102 28.03 -15.42 -3.03
C TYR A 102 27.80 -15.04 -4.50
N VAL A 103 26.54 -14.94 -4.93
CA VAL A 103 26.20 -14.57 -6.32
C VAL A 103 26.66 -13.15 -6.64
N GLY A 104 26.48 -12.20 -5.71
CA GLY A 104 26.96 -10.83 -5.85
C GLY A 104 28.47 -10.70 -6.01
N GLY A 105 29.24 -11.72 -5.62
CA GLY A 105 30.70 -11.79 -5.79
C GLY A 105 31.18 -12.55 -7.03
N LEU A 106 30.29 -13.14 -7.84
CA LEU A 106 30.69 -13.94 -9.01
C LEU A 106 31.21 -13.11 -10.18
N PHE A 107 30.70 -11.89 -10.33
CA PHE A 107 30.98 -11.01 -11.45
C PHE A 107 31.33 -9.61 -10.98
N THR A 108 32.00 -8.83 -11.84
CA THR A 108 32.27 -7.42 -11.55
C THR A 108 30.97 -6.62 -11.58
N VAL A 109 30.67 -5.94 -10.48
CA VAL A 109 29.49 -5.09 -10.31
C VAL A 109 29.94 -3.64 -10.24
N THR A 110 29.43 -2.80 -11.15
CA THR A 110 29.77 -1.37 -11.24
C THR A 110 28.68 -0.44 -10.66
N GLY A 111 27.49 -0.97 -10.40
CA GLY A 111 26.36 -0.21 -9.86
C GLY A 111 25.14 -1.08 -9.61
N TYR A 112 24.15 -0.51 -8.91
CA TYR A 112 22.86 -1.12 -8.60
C TYR A 112 21.71 -0.22 -9.13
N PRO A 113 20.59 -0.79 -9.60
CA PRO A 113 20.40 -2.23 -9.83
C PRO A 113 21.26 -2.69 -11.02
N THR A 114 21.63 -3.96 -11.03
CA THR A 114 22.25 -4.61 -12.17
C THR A 114 21.77 -6.05 -12.26
N GLY A 115 21.75 -6.63 -13.46
CA GLY A 115 21.12 -7.93 -13.66
C GLY A 115 21.86 -8.81 -14.65
N ALA A 116 21.93 -10.11 -14.37
CA ALA A 116 22.44 -11.11 -15.29
C ALA A 116 21.29 -11.88 -15.94
N ILE A 117 21.20 -11.83 -17.26
CA ILE A 117 20.27 -12.67 -18.04
C ILE A 117 20.99 -13.98 -18.37
N ASN A 118 20.59 -15.06 -17.71
CA ASN A 118 21.20 -16.38 -17.81
C ASN A 118 22.74 -16.39 -17.65
N ARG A 119 23.29 -15.47 -16.85
CA ARG A 119 24.75 -15.26 -16.71
C ARG A 119 25.49 -15.13 -18.05
N THR A 120 24.83 -14.59 -19.06
CA THR A 120 25.40 -14.47 -20.41
C THR A 120 26.02 -13.10 -20.62
N ASP A 121 27.23 -13.07 -21.15
CA ASP A 121 27.88 -11.85 -21.65
C ASP A 121 27.35 -11.54 -23.06
N PHE A 122 26.76 -10.36 -23.22
CA PHE A 122 26.22 -9.84 -24.48
C PHE A 122 27.14 -8.78 -25.13
N GLY A 123 28.42 -8.74 -24.74
CA GLY A 123 29.48 -7.89 -25.31
C GLY A 123 30.04 -6.82 -24.36
N ALA A 124 29.57 -6.76 -23.11
CA ALA A 124 29.98 -5.75 -22.12
C ALA A 124 30.10 -6.33 -20.70
N GLY A 125 30.30 -7.65 -20.59
CA GLY A 125 30.28 -8.38 -19.32
C GLY A 125 28.93 -9.04 -19.04
N VAL A 126 28.88 -9.79 -17.95
CA VAL A 126 27.70 -10.61 -17.57
C VAL A 126 26.62 -9.78 -16.84
N MET A 127 27.03 -8.73 -16.14
CA MET A 127 26.12 -7.85 -15.39
C MET A 127 25.69 -6.67 -16.26
N HIS A 128 24.39 -6.58 -16.55
CA HIS A 128 23.83 -5.62 -17.50
C HIS A 128 23.03 -4.51 -16.82
N SER A 129 23.10 -3.31 -17.41
CA SER A 129 22.15 -2.24 -17.14
C SER A 129 20.71 -2.69 -17.41
N ARG A 130 19.77 -2.21 -16.59
CA ARG A 130 18.32 -2.43 -16.75
C ARG A 130 17.77 -2.10 -18.13
N SER A 131 18.38 -1.13 -18.84
CA SER A 131 18.00 -0.77 -20.21
C SER A 131 18.17 -1.91 -21.21
N ASN A 132 19.02 -2.90 -20.90
CA ASN A 132 19.34 -4.01 -21.81
C ASN A 132 18.56 -5.29 -21.48
N TRP A 133 17.94 -5.38 -20.30
CA TRP A 133 17.34 -6.63 -19.82
C TRP A 133 16.27 -7.17 -20.76
N ASN A 134 15.39 -6.32 -21.28
CA ASN A 134 14.33 -6.75 -22.19
C ASN A 134 14.89 -7.33 -23.52
N ALA A 135 15.84 -6.63 -24.14
CA ALA A 135 16.46 -7.09 -25.39
C ALA A 135 17.26 -8.39 -25.21
N ASN A 136 18.02 -8.49 -24.11
CA ASN A 136 18.80 -9.69 -23.78
C ASN A 136 17.90 -10.88 -23.42
N THR A 137 16.77 -10.63 -22.75
CA THR A 137 15.73 -11.64 -22.48
C THR A 137 15.18 -12.21 -23.79
N ASN A 138 14.73 -11.35 -24.70
CA ASN A 138 14.19 -11.79 -26.00
C ASN A 138 15.21 -12.59 -26.82
N THR A 139 16.48 -12.16 -26.79
CA THR A 139 17.57 -12.89 -27.43
C THR A 139 17.73 -14.28 -26.81
N THR A 140 17.67 -14.40 -25.49
CA THR A 140 17.81 -15.67 -24.77
C THR A 140 16.63 -16.62 -25.05
N LEU A 141 15.39 -16.12 -25.04
CA LEU A 141 14.18 -16.89 -25.32
C LEU A 141 14.11 -17.45 -26.74
N ALA A 142 14.86 -16.88 -27.68
CA ALA A 142 14.98 -17.35 -29.06
C ALA A 142 16.00 -18.50 -29.23
N VAL A 143 16.81 -18.80 -28.21
CA VAL A 143 17.86 -19.82 -28.29
C VAL A 143 17.32 -21.18 -27.84
N ALA A 144 17.66 -22.23 -28.59
CA ALA A 144 17.33 -23.61 -28.23
C ALA A 144 18.02 -24.01 -26.91
N SER A 145 17.31 -24.74 -26.05
CA SER A 145 17.87 -25.32 -24.83
C SER A 145 18.21 -26.80 -25.05
N PRO A 146 19.42 -27.27 -24.70
CA PRO A 146 19.73 -28.70 -24.70
C PRO A 146 19.10 -29.42 -23.50
N VAL A 147 18.54 -28.70 -22.52
CA VAL A 147 17.98 -29.26 -21.28
C VAL A 147 16.65 -28.60 -20.93
N ASN A 148 15.67 -29.41 -20.60
CA ASN A 148 14.42 -28.98 -19.97
C ASN A 148 14.54 -29.22 -18.47
N VAL A 149 14.02 -28.30 -17.66
CA VAL A 149 14.18 -28.31 -16.20
C VAL A 149 12.81 -28.13 -15.59
N GLY A 150 12.55 -28.78 -14.46
CA GLY A 150 11.31 -28.59 -13.71
C GLY A 150 11.41 -29.15 -12.30
N GLY A 151 10.41 -28.82 -11.49
CA GLY A 151 10.28 -29.36 -10.15
C GLY A 151 8.83 -29.42 -9.71
N ALA A 152 8.53 -30.31 -8.80
CA ALA A 152 7.23 -30.42 -8.17
C ALA A 152 7.41 -30.82 -6.71
N GLY A 153 6.60 -30.22 -5.82
CA GLY A 153 6.75 -30.44 -4.40
C GLY A 153 5.50 -30.15 -3.57
N THR A 154 5.61 -30.47 -2.29
CA THR A 154 4.59 -30.23 -1.28
C THR A 154 5.20 -29.43 -0.12
N ILE A 155 4.47 -28.43 0.36
CA ILE A 155 4.73 -27.82 1.67
C ILE A 155 3.64 -28.28 2.63
N ASP A 156 4.04 -29.01 3.67
CA ASP A 156 3.16 -29.29 4.79
C ASP A 156 3.07 -28.05 5.69
N VAL A 157 1.89 -27.43 5.73
CA VAL A 157 1.67 -26.14 6.42
C VAL A 157 1.83 -26.27 7.93
N SER A 158 1.46 -27.43 8.50
CA SER A 158 1.50 -27.68 9.94
C SER A 158 2.93 -27.86 10.47
N THR A 159 3.78 -28.53 9.69
CA THR A 159 5.17 -28.82 10.04
C THR A 159 6.17 -27.87 9.40
N ARG A 160 5.72 -27.03 8.45
CA ARG A 160 6.53 -26.17 7.59
C ARG A 160 7.59 -26.94 6.79
N GLN A 161 7.31 -28.19 6.47
CA GLN A 161 8.25 -29.05 5.75
C GLN A 161 8.01 -28.98 4.23
N LEU A 162 9.01 -28.52 3.48
CA LEU A 162 9.06 -28.63 2.03
C LEU A 162 9.68 -29.98 1.66
N THR A 163 8.99 -30.70 0.77
CA THR A 163 9.52 -31.86 0.03
C THR A 163 9.45 -31.53 -1.46
N LEU A 164 10.59 -31.41 -2.13
CA LEU A 164 10.69 -30.99 -3.52
C LEU A 164 11.43 -32.04 -4.34
N ASN A 165 10.84 -32.49 -5.44
CA ASN A 165 11.52 -33.28 -6.45
C ASN A 165 11.85 -32.40 -7.64
N VAL A 166 13.07 -32.54 -8.17
CA VAL A 166 13.52 -31.82 -9.36
C VAL A 166 13.95 -32.80 -10.43
N GLU A 167 13.81 -32.39 -11.68
CA GLU A 167 14.29 -33.12 -12.83
C GLU A 167 14.93 -32.18 -13.87
N ALA A 168 15.94 -32.68 -14.55
CA ALA A 168 16.50 -32.08 -15.75
C ALA A 168 16.64 -33.14 -16.84
N TYR A 169 15.98 -32.95 -17.99
CA TYR A 169 16.03 -33.87 -19.12
C TYR A 169 16.78 -33.26 -20.30
N TYR A 170 17.82 -33.93 -20.78
CA TYR A 170 18.64 -33.46 -21.90
C TYR A 170 18.03 -33.87 -23.24
N THR A 171 17.52 -32.90 -23.99
CA THR A 171 17.00 -33.09 -25.36
C THR A 171 18.11 -33.06 -26.42
N ALA A 172 19.29 -32.54 -26.04
CA ALA A 172 20.53 -32.58 -26.79
C ALA A 172 21.72 -32.66 -25.81
N ALA A 173 22.94 -32.85 -26.31
CA ALA A 173 24.12 -32.84 -25.45
C ALA A 173 24.29 -31.45 -24.78
N GLY A 174 24.44 -31.45 -23.45
CA GLY A 174 24.72 -30.27 -22.67
C GLY A 174 26.11 -29.67 -22.95
N PRO A 175 26.30 -28.37 -22.71
CA PRO A 175 27.60 -27.72 -22.87
C PRO A 175 28.61 -28.18 -21.81
N GLY A 176 29.88 -28.30 -22.22
CA GLY A 176 30.99 -28.62 -21.32
C GLY A 176 31.11 -30.10 -20.97
N SER A 177 31.67 -30.39 -19.78
CA SER A 177 31.86 -31.76 -19.27
C SER A 177 30.94 -32.11 -18.11
N SER A 178 30.29 -31.10 -17.52
CA SER A 178 29.28 -31.25 -16.46
C SER A 178 28.43 -29.98 -16.42
N ASN A 179 27.24 -30.10 -15.86
CA ASN A 179 26.34 -28.98 -15.57
C ASN A 179 26.01 -28.97 -14.06
N LYS A 180 25.35 -27.92 -13.58
CA LYS A 180 24.93 -27.77 -12.19
C LYS A 180 23.44 -27.50 -12.10
N ILE A 181 22.74 -28.11 -11.16
CA ILE A 181 21.37 -27.74 -10.82
C ILE A 181 21.36 -26.85 -9.57
N HIS A 182 20.50 -25.85 -9.57
CA HIS A 182 20.33 -24.89 -8.48
C HIS A 182 18.86 -24.86 -8.07
N VAL A 183 18.62 -24.78 -6.77
CA VAL A 183 17.27 -24.66 -6.21
C VAL A 183 17.25 -23.47 -5.25
N VAL A 184 16.47 -22.46 -5.60
CA VAL A 184 16.44 -21.16 -4.92
C VAL A 184 15.00 -20.87 -4.46
N ILE A 185 14.84 -20.54 -3.19
CA ILE A 185 13.56 -20.09 -2.62
C ILE A 185 13.52 -18.57 -2.67
N THR A 186 12.48 -18.03 -3.30
CA THR A 186 12.11 -16.62 -3.25
C THR A 186 10.81 -16.44 -2.47
N GLN A 187 10.57 -15.24 -1.96
CA GLN A 187 9.31 -14.86 -1.36
C GLN A 187 8.81 -13.55 -1.96
N ASN A 188 7.52 -13.53 -2.27
CA ASN A 188 6.77 -12.35 -2.66
C ASN A 188 6.20 -11.63 -1.44
N ASN A 189 5.65 -10.44 -1.66
CA ASN A 189 4.88 -9.72 -0.65
C ASN A 189 5.65 -9.45 0.66
N ILE A 190 6.95 -9.18 0.57
CA ILE A 190 7.73 -8.76 1.74
C ILE A 190 7.63 -7.24 1.86
N GLU A 191 6.87 -6.79 2.83
CA GLU A 191 6.78 -5.39 3.16
C GLU A 191 8.06 -4.86 3.83
N GLY A 192 8.51 -3.67 3.43
CA GLY A 192 9.47 -2.90 4.20
C GLY A 192 10.04 -1.70 3.45
N PRO A 193 11.12 -1.07 3.97
CA PRO A 193 11.64 0.16 3.39
C PRO A 193 12.24 -0.07 2.00
N GLN A 194 12.13 0.95 1.15
CA GLN A 194 12.80 1.02 -0.15
C GLN A 194 13.00 2.47 -0.59
N THR A 195 14.25 2.93 -0.63
CA THR A 195 14.60 4.24 -1.18
C THR A 195 14.23 4.31 -2.67
N GLY A 196 13.61 5.42 -3.07
CA GLY A 196 13.14 5.66 -4.44
C GLY A 196 11.88 4.86 -4.83
N GLY A 197 11.24 4.16 -3.88
CA GLY A 197 10.02 3.38 -4.15
C GLY A 197 8.91 4.23 -4.75
N ALA A 198 8.56 5.34 -4.09
CA ALA A 198 7.52 6.27 -4.54
C ALA A 198 7.84 6.92 -5.89
N THR A 199 9.10 7.25 -6.17
CA THR A 199 9.51 7.90 -7.42
C THR A 199 9.51 6.93 -8.60
N TYR A 200 10.12 5.75 -8.43
CA TYR A 200 10.45 4.86 -9.56
C TYR A 200 9.48 3.69 -9.72
N ASN A 201 8.77 3.30 -8.65
CA ASN A 201 7.76 2.25 -8.71
C ASN A 201 6.62 2.49 -7.68
N PRO A 202 5.88 3.61 -7.80
CA PRO A 202 4.85 4.01 -6.83
C PRO A 202 3.76 2.96 -6.65
N ALA A 203 3.46 2.19 -7.70
CA ALA A 203 2.46 1.11 -7.65
C ALA A 203 2.81 -0.03 -6.68
N GLN A 204 4.07 -0.12 -6.22
CA GLN A 204 4.51 -1.07 -5.18
C GLN A 204 4.62 -0.44 -3.79
N VAL A 205 4.32 0.85 -3.64
CA VAL A 205 4.23 1.49 -2.32
C VAL A 205 2.84 1.24 -1.76
N LEU A 206 2.81 0.64 -0.57
CA LEU A 206 1.59 0.35 0.18
C LEU A 206 1.06 1.62 0.85
N PRO A 207 -0.23 1.67 1.24
CA PRO A 207 -0.83 2.84 1.90
C PRO A 207 -0.12 3.30 3.19
N ASN A 208 0.65 2.42 3.82
CA ASN A 208 1.43 2.75 5.01
C ASN A 208 2.84 3.29 4.69
N GLY A 209 3.14 3.56 3.42
CA GLY A 209 4.42 4.10 2.95
C GLY A 209 5.53 3.06 2.76
N ASN A 210 5.33 1.80 3.18
CA ASN A 210 6.30 0.74 2.92
C ASN A 210 6.22 0.25 1.48
N TYR A 211 7.30 -0.33 0.99
CA TYR A 211 7.40 -0.93 -0.32
C TYR A 211 7.14 -2.43 -0.25
N ASN A 212 6.37 -2.93 -1.20
CA ASN A 212 6.07 -4.34 -1.35
C ASN A 212 7.13 -5.04 -2.22
N HIS A 213 8.06 -5.75 -1.58
CA HIS A 213 9.14 -6.46 -2.28
C HIS A 213 8.67 -7.80 -2.84
N MET A 214 9.00 -8.04 -4.10
CA MET A 214 8.66 -9.26 -4.84
C MET A 214 9.92 -10.08 -5.15
N HIS A 215 9.75 -11.38 -5.35
CA HIS A 215 10.79 -12.34 -5.75
C HIS A 215 12.09 -12.27 -4.93
N MET A 216 12.01 -11.83 -3.67
CA MET A 216 13.18 -11.64 -2.81
C MET A 216 13.77 -13.02 -2.49
N VAL A 217 15.05 -13.22 -2.81
CA VAL A 217 15.72 -14.48 -2.50
C VAL A 217 15.86 -14.65 -0.99
N ARG A 218 15.37 -15.79 -0.47
CA ARG A 218 15.36 -16.11 0.96
C ARG A 218 16.30 -17.25 1.34
N ALA A 219 16.40 -18.28 0.52
CA ALA A 219 17.21 -19.46 0.82
C ALA A 219 17.62 -20.23 -0.45
N THR A 220 18.57 -21.15 -0.31
CA THR A 220 18.91 -22.14 -1.33
C THR A 220 18.91 -23.54 -0.74
N LEU A 221 18.50 -24.52 -1.55
CA LEU A 221 18.44 -25.94 -1.19
C LEU A 221 19.65 -26.72 -1.69
N THR A 222 20.41 -26.12 -2.60
CA THR A 222 21.68 -26.63 -3.11
C THR A 222 22.85 -25.90 -2.47
N PRO A 223 24.08 -26.45 -2.51
CA PRO A 223 25.29 -25.68 -2.23
C PRO A 223 25.35 -24.41 -3.10
N ASN A 224 26.17 -23.43 -2.69
CA ASN A 224 26.24 -22.14 -3.39
C ASN A 224 26.50 -22.23 -4.90
N ALA A 225 27.33 -23.19 -5.32
CA ALA A 225 27.68 -23.43 -6.72
C ALA A 225 26.76 -24.44 -7.43
N GLY A 226 25.69 -24.91 -6.78
CA GLY A 226 24.77 -25.92 -7.30
C GLY A 226 25.26 -27.36 -7.15
N ASP A 227 24.33 -28.31 -7.29
CA ASP A 227 24.61 -29.75 -7.30
C ASP A 227 25.08 -30.23 -8.67
N ASN A 228 25.97 -31.22 -8.72
CA ASN A 228 26.58 -31.66 -9.96
C ASN A 228 25.69 -32.58 -10.80
N ILE A 229 25.53 -32.26 -12.08
CA ILE A 229 25.01 -33.15 -13.12
C ILE A 229 26.19 -33.66 -13.95
N ALA A 230 26.57 -34.92 -13.76
CA ALA A 230 27.71 -35.52 -14.45
C ALA A 230 27.36 -36.03 -15.86
N THR A 231 26.16 -36.59 -16.04
CA THR A 231 25.71 -37.14 -17.32
C THR A 231 24.86 -36.10 -18.04
N ILE A 232 25.38 -35.54 -19.13
CA ILE A 232 24.75 -34.45 -19.89
C ILE A 232 24.55 -34.83 -21.37
N SER A 233 24.50 -36.14 -21.68
CA SER A 233 24.25 -36.64 -23.02
C SER A 233 22.77 -36.51 -23.41
N SER A 234 22.49 -36.41 -24.71
CA SER A 234 21.10 -36.42 -25.20
C SER A 234 20.35 -37.68 -24.73
N GLY A 235 19.11 -37.51 -24.29
CA GLY A 235 18.22 -38.58 -23.84
C GLY A 235 18.41 -39.02 -22.39
N THR A 236 19.26 -38.36 -21.61
CA THR A 236 19.45 -38.67 -20.19
C THR A 236 18.72 -37.68 -19.29
N ASP A 237 18.22 -38.20 -18.16
CA ASP A 237 17.63 -37.47 -17.07
C ASP A 237 18.59 -37.32 -15.88
N TYR A 238 18.38 -36.26 -15.11
CA TYR A 238 18.88 -36.11 -13.76
C TYR A 238 17.69 -35.86 -12.85
N THR A 239 17.58 -36.59 -11.75
CA THR A 239 16.55 -36.37 -10.73
C THR A 239 17.18 -36.22 -9.36
N ASN A 240 16.62 -35.35 -8.52
CA ASN A 240 17.00 -35.27 -7.10
C ASN A 240 15.80 -34.86 -6.24
N SER A 241 15.88 -35.10 -4.92
CA SER A 241 14.87 -34.71 -3.96
C SER A 241 15.48 -33.91 -2.81
N TYR A 242 14.83 -32.80 -2.46
CA TYR A 242 15.25 -31.91 -1.39
C TYR A 242 14.18 -31.85 -0.31
N ASN A 243 14.62 -31.98 0.93
CA ASN A 243 13.79 -31.78 2.10
C ASN A 243 14.30 -30.54 2.84
N TYR A 244 13.42 -29.58 3.10
CA TYR A 244 13.79 -28.34 3.77
C TYR A 244 12.72 -27.93 4.78
N THR A 245 13.12 -27.80 6.04
CA THR A 245 12.24 -27.25 7.08
C THR A 245 12.27 -25.73 6.97
N ILE A 246 11.16 -25.14 6.53
CA ILE A 246 11.02 -23.71 6.30
C ILE A 246 10.93 -23.01 7.67
N PRO A 247 11.90 -22.13 8.02
CA PRO A 247 11.85 -21.42 9.29
C PRO A 247 10.67 -20.43 9.32
N THR A 248 10.25 -20.02 10.51
CA THR A 248 9.18 -19.02 10.68
C THR A 248 9.61 -17.61 10.28
N SER A 249 10.91 -17.32 10.35
CA SER A 249 11.52 -16.08 9.85
C SER A 249 12.94 -16.33 9.36
N ILE A 250 13.43 -15.47 8.46
CA ILE A 250 14.85 -15.41 8.03
C ILE A 250 15.29 -13.97 8.21
N ASN A 251 16.37 -13.75 8.98
CA ASN A 251 16.86 -12.44 9.40
C ASN A 251 15.77 -11.56 10.04
N SER A 252 14.96 -12.14 10.92
CA SER A 252 13.84 -11.48 11.60
C SER A 252 12.71 -11.00 10.69
N ILE A 253 12.72 -11.39 9.41
CA ILE A 253 11.63 -11.12 8.47
C ILE A 253 10.77 -12.39 8.36
N PRO A 254 9.45 -12.32 8.61
CA PRO A 254 8.56 -13.46 8.52
C PRO A 254 8.65 -14.21 7.19
N VAL A 255 8.39 -15.52 7.25
CA VAL A 255 8.26 -16.36 6.06
C VAL A 255 6.81 -16.80 5.92
N GLU A 256 6.12 -16.18 4.96
CA GLU A 256 4.74 -16.48 4.59
C GLU A 256 4.74 -17.60 3.55
N LEU A 257 4.20 -18.78 3.90
CA LEU A 257 4.30 -19.98 3.06
C LEU A 257 3.60 -19.81 1.70
N GLY A 258 2.46 -19.11 1.67
CA GLY A 258 1.70 -18.83 0.45
C GLY A 258 2.40 -17.90 -0.53
N ASP A 259 3.39 -17.13 -0.05
CA ASP A 259 4.15 -16.19 -0.86
C ASP A 259 5.49 -16.77 -1.36
N LEU A 260 5.79 -18.02 -1.02
CA LEU A 260 7.02 -18.68 -1.47
C LEU A 260 6.91 -19.15 -2.93
N GLN A 261 8.01 -18.99 -3.65
CA GLN A 261 8.23 -19.63 -4.95
C GLN A 261 9.58 -20.34 -4.92
N VAL A 262 9.71 -21.41 -5.70
CA VAL A 262 10.95 -22.19 -5.79
C VAL A 262 11.43 -22.19 -7.24
N ALA A 263 12.52 -21.50 -7.53
CA ALA A 263 13.15 -21.53 -8.85
C ALA A 263 14.14 -22.69 -8.93
N VAL A 264 14.08 -23.46 -10.01
CA VAL A 264 14.99 -24.55 -10.32
C VAL A 264 15.65 -24.26 -11.66
N TYR A 265 16.97 -24.23 -11.73
CA TYR A 265 17.66 -23.96 -12.99
C TYR A 265 18.96 -24.75 -13.14
N VAL A 266 19.37 -24.97 -14.39
CA VAL A 266 20.61 -25.66 -14.73
C VAL A 266 21.61 -24.67 -15.32
N SER A 267 22.85 -24.69 -14.85
CA SER A 267 23.97 -23.92 -15.39
C SER A 267 25.09 -24.82 -15.92
N GLU A 268 26.02 -24.24 -16.66
CA GLU A 268 27.31 -24.87 -16.97
C GLU A 268 28.10 -25.21 -15.69
N GLY A 269 29.07 -26.12 -15.78
CA GLY A 269 29.72 -26.80 -14.65
C GLY A 269 30.58 -25.92 -13.71
N THR A 270 30.83 -24.66 -14.04
CA THR A 270 31.65 -23.73 -13.25
C THR A 270 30.78 -22.78 -12.42
N SER A 271 31.34 -22.15 -11.39
CA SER A 271 30.62 -21.18 -10.55
C SER A 271 30.08 -19.97 -11.32
N THR A 272 30.77 -19.57 -12.39
CA THR A 272 30.38 -18.48 -13.30
C THR A 272 29.72 -18.97 -14.58
N GLY A 273 29.40 -20.26 -14.66
CA GLY A 273 28.84 -20.89 -15.84
C GLY A 273 27.51 -20.27 -16.27
N LYS A 274 27.27 -20.21 -17.58
CA LYS A 274 26.01 -19.69 -18.12
C LYS A 274 24.84 -20.53 -17.62
N ILE A 275 23.73 -19.88 -17.30
CA ILE A 275 22.48 -20.59 -17.03
C ILE A 275 21.91 -21.06 -18.37
N ILE A 276 21.61 -22.34 -18.46
CA ILE A 276 21.15 -22.98 -19.68
C ILE A 276 19.64 -22.79 -19.80
N SER A 277 18.87 -23.20 -18.80
CA SER A 277 17.42 -23.02 -18.69
C SER A 277 16.97 -23.23 -17.24
N GLY A 278 15.72 -22.91 -16.92
CA GLY A 278 15.12 -23.12 -15.60
C GLY A 278 13.61 -23.01 -15.60
N ASP A 279 12.99 -23.24 -14.46
CA ASP A 279 11.54 -23.11 -14.27
C ASP A 279 11.21 -22.78 -12.80
N TYR A 280 9.97 -22.37 -12.53
CA TYR A 280 9.43 -22.40 -11.17
C TYR A 280 8.85 -23.79 -10.90
N ALA A 281 9.13 -24.34 -9.73
CA ALA A 281 8.56 -25.62 -9.32
C ALA A 281 7.08 -25.46 -8.95
N ASP A 282 6.27 -26.46 -9.31
CA ASP A 282 4.88 -26.56 -8.90
C ASP A 282 4.80 -26.98 -7.43
N ILE A 283 4.38 -26.05 -6.56
CA ILE A 283 4.23 -26.29 -5.13
C ILE A 283 2.76 -26.43 -4.77
N THR A 284 2.45 -27.52 -4.08
CA THR A 284 1.12 -27.75 -3.49
C THR A 284 1.21 -27.71 -1.96
N PHE A 285 0.10 -27.37 -1.30
CA PHE A 285 0.05 -27.29 0.16
C PHE A 285 -0.69 -28.49 0.75
N THR A 286 -0.10 -29.07 1.81
CA THR A 286 -0.67 -30.18 2.58
C THR A 286 -0.73 -29.82 4.06
N GLY A 287 -1.25 -30.70 4.91
CA GLY A 287 -1.35 -30.44 6.36
C GLY A 287 -2.42 -29.41 6.73
N LEU A 288 -3.29 -29.04 5.79
CA LEU A 288 -4.47 -28.21 6.00
C LEU A 288 -5.65 -29.14 6.34
N SER A 289 -6.08 -29.16 7.60
CA SER A 289 -7.12 -30.06 8.10
C SER A 289 -8.55 -29.54 7.92
N ILE A 290 -8.71 -28.24 7.67
CA ILE A 290 -10.01 -27.56 7.57
C ILE A 290 -10.34 -27.32 6.10
N ALA A 291 -11.57 -27.66 5.69
CA ALA A 291 -11.98 -27.57 4.29
C ALA A 291 -12.22 -26.12 3.84
N ASN A 292 -13.22 -25.48 4.44
CA ASN A 292 -13.53 -24.07 4.26
C ASN A 292 -12.91 -23.29 5.43
N ASN A 293 -11.83 -22.55 5.19
CA ASN A 293 -11.26 -21.63 6.18
C ASN A 293 -10.77 -20.37 5.45
N ALA A 294 -11.41 -19.24 5.75
CA ALA A 294 -11.06 -17.92 5.30
C ALA A 294 -10.57 -17.08 6.49
N LYS A 295 -9.26 -16.87 6.53
CA LYS A 295 -8.60 -16.09 7.56
C LYS A 295 -8.52 -14.62 7.16
N VAL A 296 -9.06 -13.72 7.98
CA VAL A 296 -8.86 -12.27 7.79
C VAL A 296 -7.41 -11.92 8.10
N LYS A 297 -6.74 -11.27 7.15
CA LYS A 297 -5.34 -10.85 7.26
C LYS A 297 -5.24 -9.40 7.73
N SER A 298 -6.07 -8.51 7.17
CA SER A 298 -6.10 -7.10 7.56
C SER A 298 -7.43 -6.45 7.21
N VAL A 299 -7.73 -5.38 7.93
CA VAL A 299 -8.78 -4.41 7.62
C VAL A 299 -8.10 -3.05 7.52
N THR A 300 -8.26 -2.37 6.40
CA THR A 300 -7.65 -1.07 6.14
C THR A 300 -8.69 -0.06 5.71
N SER A 301 -8.41 1.20 6.00
CA SER A 301 -9.15 2.38 5.56
C SER A 301 -8.22 3.58 5.76
N ASP A 302 -8.64 4.76 5.30
CA ASP A 302 -8.02 6.00 5.74
C ASP A 302 -8.07 6.12 7.28
N ASN A 303 -7.03 6.72 7.87
CA ASN A 303 -7.00 6.98 9.32
C ASN A 303 -7.89 8.17 9.70
N VAL A 304 -7.96 9.17 8.82
CA VAL A 304 -8.84 10.32 8.94
C VAL A 304 -9.90 10.20 7.86
N VAL A 305 -11.16 10.23 8.26
CA VAL A 305 -12.30 10.34 7.36
C VAL A 305 -12.92 11.72 7.51
N CYS A 306 -13.76 12.08 6.54
CA CYS A 306 -14.59 13.26 6.64
C CYS A 306 -16.05 12.82 6.78
N GLY A 307 -16.78 13.50 7.67
CA GLY A 307 -18.15 13.18 8.01
C GLY A 307 -18.30 11.79 8.64
N SER A 308 -19.41 11.14 8.32
CA SER A 308 -19.88 9.91 8.97
C SER A 308 -19.85 8.70 8.04
N VAL A 309 -18.96 8.66 7.04
CA VAL A 309 -18.87 7.57 6.05
C VAL A 309 -17.43 7.11 5.88
N VAL A 310 -17.21 5.80 5.76
CA VAL A 310 -15.90 5.22 5.47
C VAL A 310 -16.03 4.09 4.45
N THR A 311 -15.02 3.92 3.61
CA THR A 311 -14.90 2.82 2.63
C THR A 311 -13.75 1.91 3.07
N PRO A 312 -14.04 0.77 3.73
CA PRO A 312 -13.00 -0.15 4.17
C PRO A 312 -12.56 -1.11 3.06
N THR A 313 -11.32 -1.56 3.14
CA THR A 313 -10.76 -2.70 2.39
C THR A 313 -10.47 -3.83 3.36
N VAL A 314 -10.79 -5.07 2.98
CA VAL A 314 -10.42 -6.28 3.74
C VAL A 314 -9.52 -7.17 2.90
N ALA A 315 -8.42 -7.61 3.48
CA ALA A 315 -7.61 -8.69 2.93
C ALA A 315 -7.88 -9.99 3.68
N PHE A 316 -8.07 -11.09 2.96
CA PHE A 316 -8.22 -12.41 3.55
C PHE A 316 -7.50 -13.49 2.75
N GLN A 317 -7.17 -14.57 3.43
CA GLN A 317 -6.43 -15.73 2.92
C GLN A 317 -7.30 -16.97 2.98
N ASN A 318 -7.20 -17.83 1.97
CA ASN A 318 -7.73 -19.19 2.09
C ASN A 318 -6.76 -20.03 2.94
N TYR A 319 -7.09 -20.29 4.19
CA TYR A 319 -6.32 -21.19 5.05
C TYR A 319 -6.91 -22.62 5.09
N GLY A 320 -7.88 -22.90 4.22
CA GLY A 320 -8.49 -24.21 4.04
C GLY A 320 -7.89 -25.01 2.88
N ASN A 321 -8.24 -26.30 2.81
CA ASN A 321 -7.81 -27.21 1.74
C ASN A 321 -8.76 -27.25 0.52
N THR A 322 -9.87 -26.51 0.55
CA THR A 322 -10.77 -26.35 -0.59
C THR A 322 -10.65 -24.95 -1.18
N VAL A 323 -10.79 -24.82 -2.50
CA VAL A 323 -10.82 -23.51 -3.16
C VAL A 323 -12.02 -22.71 -2.68
N ILE A 324 -11.80 -21.47 -2.23
CA ILE A 324 -12.88 -20.54 -1.89
C ILE A 324 -13.38 -19.90 -3.18
N ASN A 325 -14.62 -20.20 -3.53
CA ASN A 325 -15.31 -19.63 -4.68
C ASN A 325 -16.28 -18.51 -4.29
N THR A 326 -16.82 -18.57 -3.07
CA THR A 326 -17.69 -17.53 -2.52
C THR A 326 -17.37 -17.29 -1.05
N ALA A 327 -17.55 -16.05 -0.59
CA ALA A 327 -17.50 -15.71 0.83
C ALA A 327 -18.49 -14.57 1.12
N THR A 328 -19.06 -14.55 2.33
CA THR A 328 -19.90 -13.43 2.80
C THR A 328 -19.16 -12.65 3.88
N ILE A 329 -18.81 -11.41 3.56
CA ILE A 329 -18.08 -10.51 4.45
C ILE A 329 -19.11 -9.63 5.16
N SER A 330 -19.19 -9.74 6.49
CA SER A 330 -20.00 -8.87 7.34
C SER A 330 -19.13 -7.81 7.96
N TYR A 331 -19.57 -6.55 7.98
CA TYR A 331 -18.78 -5.46 8.52
C TYR A 331 -19.65 -4.37 9.13
N ASN A 332 -19.13 -3.73 10.17
CA ASN A 332 -19.78 -2.60 10.86
C ASN A 332 -18.74 -1.61 11.37
N VAL A 333 -19.20 -0.42 11.75
CA VAL A 333 -18.40 0.55 12.49
C VAL A 333 -19.02 0.72 13.88
N ASN A 334 -18.20 0.71 14.92
CA ASN A 334 -18.58 0.92 16.33
C ASN A 334 -19.64 -0.05 16.87
N GLY A 335 -19.75 -1.27 16.31
CA GLY A 335 -20.79 -2.22 16.69
C GLY A 335 -22.19 -1.86 16.18
N GLY A 336 -22.29 -0.93 15.21
CA GLY A 336 -23.53 -0.57 14.54
C GLY A 336 -24.13 -1.71 13.70
N THR A 337 -25.21 -1.40 12.98
CA THR A 337 -25.90 -2.39 12.13
C THR A 337 -24.95 -2.91 11.04
N PRO A 338 -24.65 -4.22 10.99
CA PRO A 338 -23.73 -4.75 10.01
C PRO A 338 -24.25 -4.65 8.58
N GLN A 339 -23.36 -4.29 7.66
CA GLN A 339 -23.51 -4.47 6.22
C GLN A 339 -22.91 -5.80 5.80
N THR A 340 -23.35 -6.31 4.65
CA THR A 340 -22.80 -7.54 4.07
C THR A 340 -22.34 -7.30 2.65
N PHE A 341 -21.23 -7.94 2.29
CA PHE A 341 -20.65 -7.90 0.96
C PHE A 341 -20.43 -9.34 0.46
N PRO A 342 -21.05 -9.72 -0.67
CA PRO A 342 -20.79 -11.01 -1.29
C PRO A 342 -19.50 -10.94 -2.11
N TRP A 343 -18.55 -11.80 -1.81
CA TRP A 343 -17.37 -12.01 -2.65
C TRP A 343 -17.53 -13.29 -3.45
N SER A 344 -17.09 -13.26 -4.71
CA SER A 344 -16.97 -14.45 -5.57
C SER A 344 -15.65 -14.42 -6.33
N GLY A 345 -15.01 -15.57 -6.49
CA GLY A 345 -13.73 -15.70 -7.18
C GLY A 345 -13.25 -17.14 -7.22
N SER A 346 -11.93 -17.33 -7.27
CA SER A 346 -11.27 -18.64 -7.13
C SER A 346 -9.99 -18.44 -6.34
N LEU A 347 -10.04 -18.63 -5.03
CA LEU A 347 -8.92 -18.44 -4.12
C LEU A 347 -8.38 -19.81 -3.68
N ALA A 348 -7.24 -20.21 -4.26
CA ALA A 348 -6.55 -21.45 -3.91
C ALA A 348 -5.99 -21.42 -2.48
N SER A 349 -5.64 -22.57 -1.92
CA SER A 349 -5.05 -22.66 -0.57
C SER A 349 -3.80 -21.79 -0.43
N LEU A 350 -3.73 -21.07 0.69
CA LEU A 350 -2.77 -20.02 1.05
C LEU A 350 -2.70 -18.82 0.11
N ALA A 351 -3.52 -18.75 -0.93
CA ALA A 351 -3.66 -17.53 -1.72
C ALA A 351 -4.43 -16.45 -0.95
N ASN A 352 -4.10 -15.19 -1.24
CA ASN A 352 -4.67 -14.01 -0.61
C ASN A 352 -5.44 -13.17 -1.63
N THR A 353 -6.45 -12.45 -1.17
CA THR A 353 -7.15 -11.43 -1.96
C THR A 353 -7.50 -10.22 -1.09
N SER A 354 -7.62 -9.06 -1.71
CA SER A 354 -8.09 -7.82 -1.08
C SER A 354 -9.38 -7.37 -1.75
N VAL A 355 -10.34 -6.92 -0.96
CA VAL A 355 -11.68 -6.54 -1.40
C VAL A 355 -12.02 -5.18 -0.85
N ASP A 356 -12.28 -4.22 -1.75
CA ASP A 356 -12.86 -2.93 -1.38
C ASP A 356 -14.36 -3.13 -1.11
N LEU A 357 -14.78 -2.80 0.10
CA LEU A 357 -16.16 -2.94 0.55
C LEU A 357 -16.95 -1.68 0.20
N ASN A 358 -18.29 -1.79 0.22
CA ASN A 358 -19.13 -0.61 -0.01
C ASN A 358 -18.99 0.38 1.15
N PRO A 359 -19.10 1.70 0.87
CA PRO A 359 -19.10 2.73 1.91
C PRO A 359 -20.16 2.45 3.00
N ILE A 360 -19.79 2.67 4.25
CA ILE A 360 -20.66 2.46 5.42
C ILE A 360 -20.76 3.72 6.25
N SER A 361 -21.99 4.12 6.57
CA SER A 361 -22.25 5.24 7.48
C SER A 361 -22.13 4.82 8.94
N PHE A 362 -21.65 5.71 9.80
CA PHE A 362 -21.43 5.46 11.21
C PHE A 362 -21.68 6.70 12.07
N THR A 363 -22.03 6.52 13.34
CA THR A 363 -22.04 7.63 14.31
C THR A 363 -20.64 7.79 14.87
N ASP A 364 -20.08 8.99 14.71
CA ASP A 364 -18.76 9.33 15.22
C ASP A 364 -18.75 9.33 16.76
N ILE A 365 -17.76 8.63 17.33
CA ILE A 365 -17.51 8.58 18.77
C ILE A 365 -16.10 9.11 19.12
N GLY A 366 -15.48 9.85 18.21
CA GLY A 366 -14.13 10.40 18.30
C GLY A 366 -13.07 9.40 17.81
N ASN A 367 -13.03 8.20 18.38
CA ASN A 367 -12.18 7.10 17.88
C ASN A 367 -13.04 5.91 17.45
N ASN A 368 -13.17 5.74 16.15
CA ASN A 368 -14.05 4.76 15.54
C ASN A 368 -13.29 3.47 15.23
N THR A 369 -14.01 2.35 15.25
CA THR A 369 -13.48 1.02 14.95
C THR A 369 -14.31 0.34 13.89
N ILE A 370 -13.67 -0.06 12.79
CA ILE A 370 -14.25 -0.92 11.77
C ILE A 370 -14.04 -2.36 12.20
N ASN A 371 -15.11 -3.14 12.22
CA ASN A 371 -15.09 -4.57 12.50
C ASN A 371 -15.49 -5.32 11.24
N VAL A 372 -14.72 -6.34 10.87
CA VAL A 372 -15.01 -7.23 9.73
C VAL A 372 -14.99 -8.67 10.21
N THR A 373 -15.95 -9.46 9.73
CA THR A 373 -16.04 -10.89 9.98
C THR A 373 -16.48 -11.61 8.71
N ILE A 374 -15.75 -12.66 8.32
CA ILE A 374 -16.21 -13.60 7.29
C ILE A 374 -17.21 -14.56 7.94
N THR A 375 -18.42 -14.58 7.41
CA THR A 375 -19.58 -15.28 8.02
C THR A 375 -19.96 -16.56 7.28
N ASP A 376 -19.61 -16.66 6.00
CA ASP A 376 -19.88 -17.82 5.14
C ASP A 376 -18.74 -17.98 4.15
N VAL A 377 -18.39 -19.22 3.86
CA VAL A 377 -17.40 -19.66 2.87
C VAL A 377 -17.99 -20.82 2.07
N ASN A 378 -18.04 -20.68 0.75
CA ASN A 378 -18.58 -21.69 -0.17
C ASN A 378 -20.04 -22.12 0.15
N GLY A 379 -20.87 -21.23 0.70
CA GLY A 379 -22.26 -21.52 1.04
C GLY A 379 -22.46 -22.28 2.36
N GLY A 380 -21.42 -22.33 3.20
CA GLY A 380 -21.50 -22.87 4.55
C GLY A 380 -20.65 -22.08 5.54
N ALA A 381 -20.76 -22.43 6.82
CA ALA A 381 -19.94 -21.83 7.87
C ALA A 381 -18.45 -22.09 7.65
N ASP A 382 -17.63 -21.13 8.05
CA ASP A 382 -16.19 -21.31 8.17
C ASP A 382 -15.86 -22.38 9.23
N GLY A 383 -14.85 -23.20 8.95
CA GLY A 383 -14.39 -24.27 9.82
C GLY A 383 -13.46 -23.83 10.95
N ASP A 384 -12.95 -22.60 10.93
CA ASP A 384 -12.20 -21.97 12.04
C ASP A 384 -12.71 -20.55 12.37
N PRO A 385 -13.81 -20.42 13.13
CA PRO A 385 -14.34 -19.11 13.50
C PRO A 385 -13.36 -18.17 14.25
N GLY A 386 -12.23 -18.70 14.74
CA GLY A 386 -11.24 -17.95 15.51
C GLY A 386 -10.40 -16.98 14.67
N ASP A 387 -10.35 -17.15 13.35
CA ASP A 387 -9.52 -16.31 12.45
C ASP A 387 -10.33 -15.55 11.38
N ASN A 388 -11.66 -15.66 11.43
CA ASN A 388 -12.59 -14.98 10.53
C ASN A 388 -12.69 -13.47 10.70
N SER A 389 -12.14 -12.91 11.78
CA SER A 389 -12.41 -11.51 12.16
C SER A 389 -11.15 -10.66 12.22
N GLY A 390 -11.29 -9.40 11.80
CA GLY A 390 -10.26 -8.38 11.92
C GLY A 390 -10.88 -7.02 12.21
N THR A 391 -10.06 -6.10 12.71
CA THR A 391 -10.50 -4.74 13.03
C THR A 391 -9.50 -3.70 12.56
N LYS A 392 -10.03 -2.51 12.25
CA LYS A 392 -9.25 -1.27 12.08
C LYS A 392 -9.70 -0.28 13.14
N THR A 393 -8.79 0.13 14.01
CA THR A 393 -9.02 1.16 15.04
C THR A 393 -8.37 2.48 14.64
N ASN A 394 -8.55 3.53 15.46
CA ASN A 394 -7.96 4.86 15.23
C ASN A 394 -8.47 5.47 13.92
N LEU A 395 -9.75 5.26 13.62
CA LEU A 395 -10.47 5.98 12.59
C LEU A 395 -11.06 7.25 13.22
N THR A 396 -10.50 8.41 12.92
CA THR A 396 -10.99 9.70 13.45
C THR A 396 -11.68 10.48 12.35
N ASN A 397 -12.68 11.27 12.71
CA ASN A 397 -13.23 12.26 11.78
C ASN A 397 -12.30 13.49 11.75
N THR A 398 -12.23 14.16 10.60
CA THR A 398 -11.48 15.42 10.49
C THR A 398 -12.07 16.48 11.41
N THR A 399 -11.21 17.26 12.05
CA THR A 399 -11.61 18.46 12.81
C THR A 399 -11.60 19.72 11.94
N SER A 400 -11.04 19.64 10.74
CA SER A 400 -10.97 20.75 9.80
C SER A 400 -12.32 20.95 9.13
N THR A 401 -13.04 21.99 9.53
CA THR A 401 -14.38 22.28 9.05
C THR A 401 -14.49 23.73 8.60
N GLY A 402 -15.28 23.97 7.56
CA GLY A 402 -15.53 25.29 6.99
C GLY A 402 -17.01 25.56 6.73
N THR A 403 -17.33 26.84 6.54
CA THR A 403 -18.64 27.28 6.02
C THR A 403 -18.45 28.31 4.91
N GLY A 404 -19.40 28.38 3.99
CA GLY A 404 -19.33 29.26 2.82
C GLY A 404 -18.96 28.52 1.53
N THR A 405 -18.68 29.30 0.50
CA THR A 405 -18.42 28.79 -0.87
C THR A 405 -17.10 29.27 -1.45
N LEU A 406 -16.44 30.23 -0.81
CA LEU A 406 -15.25 30.89 -1.32
C LEU A 406 -14.13 30.76 -0.29
N TYR A 407 -12.98 30.30 -0.76
CA TYR A 407 -11.80 30.00 0.02
C TYR A 407 -10.55 30.44 -0.74
N GLU A 408 -9.46 30.65 0.00
CA GLU A 408 -8.14 30.87 -0.56
C GLU A 408 -7.21 29.72 -0.16
N LEU A 409 -6.54 29.13 -1.14
CA LEU A 409 -5.43 28.23 -0.93
C LEU A 409 -4.12 28.98 -1.19
N ILE A 410 -3.27 29.03 -0.18
CA ILE A 410 -1.94 29.61 -0.24
C ILE A 410 -0.94 28.47 -0.22
N VAL A 411 -0.29 28.21 -1.35
CA VAL A 411 0.79 27.24 -1.46
C VAL A 411 2.11 28.00 -1.47
N THR A 412 2.86 27.91 -0.39
CA THR A 412 4.19 28.48 -0.28
C THR A 412 5.22 27.44 -0.69
N GLN A 413 5.76 27.53 -1.91
CA GLN A 413 6.83 26.65 -2.38
C GLN A 413 8.15 26.95 -1.65
N ASP A 414 9.06 25.99 -1.66
CA ASP A 414 10.48 26.22 -1.41
C ASP A 414 11.23 26.56 -2.72
N GLN A 415 12.52 26.24 -2.79
CA GLN A 415 13.34 26.46 -3.98
C GLN A 415 12.83 25.70 -5.21
N TYR A 416 12.27 24.50 -5.04
CA TYR A 416 11.99 23.57 -6.15
C TYR A 416 10.49 23.51 -6.47
N GLY A 417 9.94 24.66 -6.87
CA GLY A 417 8.53 24.78 -7.26
C GLY A 417 8.11 23.83 -8.39
N SER A 418 9.04 23.36 -9.23
CA SER A 418 8.76 22.46 -10.35
C SER A 418 8.36 21.05 -9.95
N GLU A 419 8.61 20.68 -8.70
CA GLU A 419 8.32 19.35 -8.18
C GLU A 419 6.91 19.27 -7.56
N ILE A 420 6.27 20.43 -7.33
CA ILE A 420 5.05 20.57 -6.54
C ILE A 420 3.81 20.55 -7.44
N THR A 421 2.89 19.62 -7.21
CA THR A 421 1.53 19.68 -7.77
C THR A 421 0.50 19.45 -6.68
N TRP A 422 -0.70 19.97 -6.84
CA TRP A 422 -1.75 19.76 -5.85
C TRP A 422 -3.15 19.78 -6.48
N GLU A 423 -4.09 19.15 -5.79
CA GLU A 423 -5.51 19.14 -6.15
C GLU A 423 -6.43 19.14 -4.92
N ILE A 424 -7.65 19.64 -5.10
CA ILE A 424 -8.78 19.54 -4.16
C ILE A 424 -9.91 18.83 -4.87
N ILE A 425 -10.26 17.63 -4.40
CA ILE A 425 -11.35 16.81 -4.93
C ILE A 425 -12.61 16.98 -4.08
N ASP A 426 -13.78 17.11 -4.74
CA ASP A 426 -15.07 16.90 -4.09
C ASP A 426 -15.33 15.40 -3.99
N ASP A 427 -15.29 14.85 -2.77
CA ASP A 427 -15.40 13.41 -2.52
C ASP A 427 -16.74 12.84 -2.99
N ALA A 428 -17.80 13.66 -3.09
CA ALA A 428 -19.11 13.22 -3.57
C ALA A 428 -19.13 13.00 -5.08
N THR A 429 -18.30 13.73 -5.83
CA THR A 429 -18.25 13.62 -7.30
C THR A 429 -17.01 12.90 -7.82
N GLY A 430 -15.95 12.83 -7.02
CA GLY A 430 -14.63 12.35 -7.41
C GLY A 430 -13.89 13.27 -8.40
N ASN A 431 -14.36 14.50 -8.59
CA ASN A 431 -13.77 15.46 -9.54
C ASN A 431 -13.11 16.65 -8.80
N PRO A 432 -12.10 17.28 -9.42
CA PRO A 432 -11.52 18.52 -8.89
C PRO A 432 -12.55 19.65 -8.81
N VAL A 433 -12.47 20.44 -7.74
CA VAL A 433 -13.31 21.63 -7.56
C VAL A 433 -12.82 22.78 -8.46
N PRO A 434 -13.65 23.80 -8.77
CA PRO A 434 -13.20 24.99 -9.49
C PRO A 434 -12.03 25.68 -8.80
N GLY A 435 -10.92 25.83 -9.54
CA GLY A 435 -9.65 26.36 -9.02
C GLY A 435 -8.84 25.36 -8.19
N GLY A 436 -9.37 24.16 -7.95
CA GLY A 436 -8.82 23.12 -7.10
C GLY A 436 -7.70 22.29 -7.72
N THR A 437 -6.88 22.84 -8.60
CA THR A 437 -5.69 22.17 -9.14
C THR A 437 -4.60 23.19 -9.41
N GLY A 438 -3.34 22.87 -9.10
CA GLY A 438 -2.23 23.78 -9.41
C GLY A 438 -0.85 23.14 -9.36
N GLY A 439 0.15 23.97 -9.67
CA GLY A 439 1.51 23.53 -9.99
C GLY A 439 1.61 22.86 -11.37
N PRO A 440 2.80 22.40 -11.78
CA PRO A 440 4.09 22.74 -11.18
C PRO A 440 4.42 24.23 -11.34
N TYR A 441 5.21 24.76 -10.42
CA TYR A 441 5.67 26.14 -10.45
C TYR A 441 7.10 26.24 -11.00
N SER A 442 7.60 27.47 -11.20
CA SER A 442 8.99 27.65 -11.57
C SER A 442 9.90 27.59 -10.34
N ASP A 443 11.07 26.98 -10.49
CA ASP A 443 12.10 26.97 -9.45
C ASP A 443 12.61 28.39 -9.15
N LEU A 444 13.01 28.60 -7.91
CA LEU A 444 13.68 29.82 -7.49
C LEU A 444 15.17 29.76 -7.87
N GLY A 445 15.78 30.91 -8.14
CA GLY A 445 17.21 31.01 -8.45
C GLY A 445 18.16 30.70 -7.28
N GLY A 446 17.62 30.36 -6.11
CA GLY A 446 18.34 29.97 -4.90
C GLY A 446 17.35 29.64 -3.77
N SER A 447 17.88 29.22 -2.62
CA SER A 447 17.05 28.82 -1.48
C SER A 447 16.18 29.96 -0.98
N GLY A 448 14.90 29.68 -0.75
CA GLY A 448 13.89 30.69 -0.45
C GLY A 448 12.48 30.12 -0.53
N VAL A 449 11.49 31.00 -0.41
CA VAL A 449 10.08 30.62 -0.50
C VAL A 449 9.31 31.61 -1.37
N LEU A 450 8.25 31.14 -2.01
CA LEU A 450 7.32 31.97 -2.77
C LEU A 450 5.87 31.49 -2.56
N ALA A 451 4.97 32.40 -2.19
CA ALA A 451 3.56 32.09 -2.01
C ALA A 451 2.78 32.21 -3.33
N HIS A 452 1.93 31.20 -3.59
CA HIS A 452 0.97 31.18 -4.69
C HIS A 452 -0.44 31.11 -4.12
N ASN A 453 -1.22 32.15 -4.39
CA ASN A 453 -2.58 32.28 -3.90
C ASN A 453 -3.58 31.81 -4.97
N HIS A 454 -4.50 30.95 -4.59
CA HIS A 454 -5.50 30.37 -5.48
C HIS A 454 -6.89 30.53 -4.88
N ASN A 455 -7.79 31.12 -5.66
CA ASN A 455 -9.19 31.23 -5.28
C ASN A 455 -9.90 29.91 -5.56
N ILE A 456 -10.45 29.31 -4.51
CA ILE A 456 -11.14 28.03 -4.56
C ILE A 456 -12.62 28.26 -4.34
N THR A 457 -13.46 27.68 -5.20
CA THR A 457 -14.92 27.72 -5.02
C THR A 457 -15.45 26.33 -4.69
N LEU A 458 -16.10 26.19 -3.55
CA LEU A 458 -16.74 24.95 -3.10
C LEU A 458 -18.27 25.11 -3.20
N SER A 459 -18.89 24.28 -4.03
CA SER A 459 -20.31 24.41 -4.41
C SER A 459 -21.27 23.50 -3.63
N SER A 460 -20.73 22.61 -2.79
CA SER A 460 -21.48 21.55 -2.10
C SER A 460 -21.11 21.54 -0.61
N THR A 461 -22.07 21.27 0.27
CA THR A 461 -21.72 20.79 1.60
C THR A 461 -21.18 19.37 1.51
N GLY A 462 -20.31 18.97 2.41
CA GLY A 462 -19.73 17.64 2.46
C GLY A 462 -18.22 17.67 2.43
N CYS A 463 -17.65 16.56 1.99
CA CYS A 463 -16.25 16.24 2.18
C CYS A 463 -15.38 16.57 0.98
N TYR A 464 -14.20 17.08 1.28
CA TYR A 464 -13.20 17.43 0.30
C TYR A 464 -11.84 16.92 0.74
N THR A 465 -11.07 16.48 -0.25
CA THR A 465 -9.71 15.97 -0.06
C THR A 465 -8.73 16.87 -0.80
N PHE A 466 -7.84 17.54 -0.06
CA PHE A 466 -6.66 18.21 -0.59
C PHE A 466 -5.52 17.21 -0.66
N THR A 467 -4.89 17.09 -1.83
CA THR A 467 -3.67 16.30 -2.02
C THR A 467 -2.58 17.21 -2.56
N ILE A 468 -1.40 17.16 -1.96
CA ILE A 468 -0.19 17.77 -2.49
C ILE A 468 0.82 16.68 -2.81
N ASN A 469 1.56 16.85 -3.90
CA ASN A 469 2.58 15.93 -4.37
C ASN A 469 3.88 16.69 -4.60
N ASP A 470 4.98 16.04 -4.23
CA ASP A 470 6.34 16.42 -4.55
C ASP A 470 7.01 15.26 -5.31
N SER A 471 7.40 15.53 -6.56
CA SER A 471 7.98 14.52 -7.45
C SER A 471 9.38 14.04 -7.03
N TYR A 472 10.12 14.82 -6.24
CA TYR A 472 11.45 14.44 -5.74
C TYR A 472 11.37 13.66 -4.42
N GLY A 473 10.43 14.06 -3.57
CA GLY A 473 10.00 13.28 -2.40
C GLY A 473 10.66 13.67 -1.09
N ASP A 474 11.10 14.92 -0.97
CA ASP A 474 11.62 15.51 0.25
C ASP A 474 10.67 16.53 0.90
N GLY A 475 9.59 16.90 0.19
CA GLY A 475 8.56 17.81 0.64
C GLY A 475 8.98 19.27 0.52
N ILE A 476 8.01 20.18 0.63
CA ILE A 476 8.23 21.62 0.39
C ILE A 476 8.84 22.36 1.58
N ASN A 477 9.29 21.64 2.61
CA ASN A 477 9.99 22.17 3.77
C ASN A 477 11.20 21.29 4.09
N ALA A 478 12.10 21.15 3.11
CA ALA A 478 13.26 20.25 3.15
C ALA A 478 14.62 20.96 3.37
N GLY A 479 14.61 22.23 3.80
CA GLY A 479 15.83 23.00 4.10
C GLY A 479 16.37 23.87 2.95
N TYR A 480 15.71 23.85 1.79
CA TYR A 480 15.94 24.79 0.68
C TYR A 480 14.94 25.97 0.67
N GLY A 481 14.19 26.09 1.76
CA GLY A 481 13.06 26.99 1.95
C GLY A 481 12.09 26.32 2.92
N ALA A 482 11.39 27.11 3.74
CA ALA A 482 10.40 26.59 4.67
C ALA A 482 8.98 26.81 4.10
N GLY A 483 8.68 26.09 3.03
CA GLY A 483 7.36 26.11 2.40
C GLY A 483 6.28 25.55 3.32
N ASN A 484 5.03 25.85 2.99
CA ASN A 484 3.85 25.43 3.75
C ASN A 484 2.60 25.57 2.88
N ILE A 485 1.49 25.01 3.36
CA ILE A 485 0.17 25.17 2.76
C ILE A 485 -0.77 25.73 3.82
N ARG A 486 -1.55 26.71 3.42
CA ARG A 486 -2.64 27.26 4.23
C ARG A 486 -3.89 27.32 3.39
N PHE A 487 -4.95 26.69 3.87
CA PHE A 487 -6.28 26.78 3.25
C PHE A 487 -7.21 27.51 4.20
N GLU A 488 -7.77 28.63 3.76
CA GLU A 488 -8.55 29.52 4.62
C GLU A 488 -9.84 30.02 3.96
N ASP A 489 -10.79 30.43 4.80
CA ASP A 489 -12.03 31.05 4.35
C ASP A 489 -11.81 32.52 3.93
N ASN A 490 -12.85 33.16 3.39
CA ASN A 490 -12.83 34.58 3.02
C ASN A 490 -12.60 35.57 4.18
N ASN A 491 -12.51 35.11 5.43
CA ASN A 491 -12.18 35.91 6.61
C ASN A 491 -10.75 35.63 7.13
N ASN A 492 -9.93 34.92 6.35
CA ASN A 492 -8.57 34.49 6.69
C ASN A 492 -8.52 33.51 7.89
N VAL A 493 -9.61 32.78 8.14
CA VAL A 493 -9.64 31.70 9.13
C VAL A 493 -9.17 30.42 8.47
N ALA A 494 -8.04 29.89 8.95
CA ALA A 494 -7.48 28.65 8.43
C ALA A 494 -8.40 27.45 8.75
N ILE A 495 -8.77 26.72 7.69
CA ILE A 495 -9.44 25.41 7.78
C ILE A 495 -8.40 24.34 8.11
N PHE A 496 -7.21 24.42 7.50
CA PHE A 496 -6.05 23.66 7.87
C PHE A 496 -4.75 24.41 7.54
N ILE A 497 -3.67 24.01 8.22
CA ILE A 497 -2.30 24.45 7.94
C ILE A 497 -1.44 23.20 7.88
N ASN A 498 -0.81 22.99 6.74
CA ASN A 498 0.18 21.95 6.54
C ASN A 498 1.58 22.60 6.53
N ASN A 499 2.49 22.10 7.34
CA ASN A 499 3.81 22.70 7.53
C ASN A 499 4.82 22.35 6.41
N GLY A 500 4.39 21.64 5.37
CA GLY A 500 5.21 21.27 4.23
C GLY A 500 6.19 20.11 4.48
N THR A 501 6.14 19.47 5.65
CA THR A 501 7.02 18.33 5.96
C THR A 501 6.33 17.01 5.62
N TYR A 502 6.54 16.54 4.41
CA TYR A 502 6.10 15.23 3.93
C TYR A 502 7.16 14.65 2.99
N SER A 503 6.95 13.43 2.50
CA SER A 503 7.85 12.84 1.50
C SER A 503 7.39 13.21 0.10
N SER A 504 6.82 12.28 -0.66
CA SER A 504 6.33 12.55 -2.01
C SER A 504 4.90 13.08 -2.07
N SER A 505 4.14 12.99 -0.98
CA SER A 505 2.76 13.46 -0.94
C SER A 505 2.28 13.64 0.49
N ASP A 506 1.28 14.51 0.67
CA ASP A 506 0.47 14.60 1.87
C ASP A 506 -1.00 14.85 1.51
N VAL A 507 -1.90 14.46 2.42
CA VAL A 507 -3.35 14.51 2.21
C VAL A 507 -4.04 15.14 3.42
N GLU A 508 -4.82 16.19 3.16
CA GLU A 508 -5.65 16.87 4.17
C GLU A 508 -7.12 16.70 3.81
N LYS A 509 -7.94 16.22 4.76
CA LYS A 509 -9.39 16.09 4.58
C LYS A 509 -10.12 17.15 5.39
N PHE A 510 -11.13 17.77 4.81
CA PHE A 510 -11.94 18.79 5.49
C PHE A 510 -13.42 18.73 5.07
N GLU A 511 -14.30 19.24 5.93
CA GLU A 511 -15.75 19.23 5.71
C GLU A 511 -16.32 20.64 5.56
N ILE A 512 -17.13 20.88 4.52
CA ILE A 512 -17.97 22.07 4.41
C ILE A 512 -19.35 21.77 4.98
N THR A 513 -19.64 22.35 6.14
CA THR A 513 -20.86 22.06 6.90
C THR A 513 -22.06 22.89 6.48
N SER A 514 -21.82 24.03 5.82
CA SER A 514 -22.85 24.92 5.30
C SER A 514 -22.32 25.77 4.15
N LEU A 515 -23.16 26.04 3.13
CA LEU A 515 -22.82 26.92 2.00
C LEU A 515 -23.12 28.40 2.29
N THR A 516 -23.88 28.69 3.33
CA THR A 516 -24.09 30.06 3.79
C THR A 516 -23.02 30.38 4.82
N GLY A 517 -22.07 31.24 4.46
CA GLY A 517 -21.10 31.81 5.39
C GLY A 517 -21.79 32.81 6.31
N ILE A 518 -22.60 32.33 7.26
CA ILE A 518 -22.94 33.12 8.44
C ILE A 518 -21.95 32.65 9.49
N SER A 519 -20.86 33.39 9.58
CA SER A 519 -20.02 33.42 10.78
C SER A 519 -20.93 33.89 11.92
N GLU A 520 -21.52 32.96 12.66
CA GLU A 520 -21.75 33.20 14.07
C GLU A 520 -20.36 33.21 14.69
N ALA A 521 -19.74 34.39 14.71
CA ALA A 521 -18.61 34.64 15.59
C ALA A 521 -19.03 34.09 16.96
N ASN A 522 -18.25 33.13 17.47
CA ASN A 522 -18.43 32.51 18.78
C ASN A 522 -19.04 33.54 19.73
N ASP A 523 -20.25 33.24 20.20
CA ASP A 523 -21.05 34.11 21.02
C ASP A 523 -20.24 34.43 22.29
N MET A 524 -19.47 35.52 22.27
CA MET A 524 -18.98 36.16 23.49
C MET A 524 -20.20 36.83 24.12
N SER A 525 -20.97 36.01 24.83
CA SER A 525 -22.21 36.35 25.53
C SER A 525 -22.05 37.43 26.63
N ASP A 526 -20.85 37.96 26.82
CA ASP A 526 -20.52 38.88 27.92
C ASP A 526 -20.48 40.37 27.54
N LEU A 527 -20.62 40.74 26.25
CA LEU A 527 -20.69 42.17 25.86
C LEU A 527 -22.09 42.75 26.10
N SER A 528 -22.23 43.58 27.13
CA SER A 528 -23.48 44.27 27.48
C SER A 528 -23.33 45.79 27.42
N VAL A 529 -24.39 46.48 26.98
CA VAL A 529 -24.48 47.94 26.97
C VAL A 529 -25.66 48.36 27.85
N TYR A 530 -25.39 49.05 28.95
CA TYR A 530 -26.43 49.46 29.90
C TYR A 530 -26.16 50.84 30.53
N PRO A 531 -27.21 51.63 30.79
CA PRO A 531 -28.58 51.43 30.33
C PRO A 531 -28.68 51.61 28.80
N ASN A 532 -29.53 50.82 28.15
CA ASN A 532 -29.86 50.96 26.73
C ASN A 532 -31.36 50.74 26.56
N PRO A 533 -32.17 51.78 26.31
CA PRO A 533 -31.75 53.16 25.99
C PRO A 533 -31.09 53.92 27.16
N THR A 534 -30.20 54.88 26.85
CA THR A 534 -29.60 55.81 27.83
C THR A 534 -30.14 57.24 27.63
N ASN A 535 -30.17 58.04 28.71
CA ASN A 535 -30.46 59.47 28.66
C ASN A 535 -29.20 60.36 28.60
N SER A 536 -28.02 59.78 28.84
CA SER A 536 -26.75 60.52 28.93
C SER A 536 -25.55 59.61 28.69
N VAL A 537 -25.22 58.72 29.64
CA VAL A 537 -24.06 57.84 29.59
C VAL A 537 -24.51 56.37 29.53
N ALA A 538 -23.88 55.56 28.68
CA ALA A 538 -24.01 54.10 28.68
C ALA A 538 -22.66 53.45 29.02
N THR A 539 -22.70 52.36 29.77
CA THR A 539 -21.54 51.52 30.08
C THR A 539 -21.52 50.29 29.19
N ILE A 540 -20.37 50.03 28.58
CA ILE A 540 -20.06 48.88 27.76
C ILE A 540 -19.20 47.95 28.62
N SER A 541 -19.74 46.79 29.00
CA SER A 541 -19.06 45.80 29.84
C SER A 541 -18.74 44.56 29.01
N PHE A 542 -17.52 44.05 29.11
CA PHE A 542 -17.04 42.85 28.39
C PHE A 542 -15.94 42.14 29.18
N SER A 543 -15.67 40.88 28.87
CA SER A 543 -14.63 40.07 29.53
C SER A 543 -13.49 39.79 28.57
N LEU A 544 -12.24 39.97 29.02
CA LEU A 544 -11.03 39.63 28.28
C LEU A 544 -10.41 38.35 28.84
N ALA A 545 -10.12 37.36 27.99
CA ALA A 545 -9.46 36.11 28.37
C ALA A 545 -7.95 36.28 28.62
N GLU A 546 -7.34 37.30 28.02
CA GLU A 546 -5.94 37.68 28.19
C GLU A 546 -5.78 39.20 28.00
N ALA A 547 -4.60 39.73 28.33
CA ALA A 547 -4.35 41.16 28.15
C ALA A 547 -4.18 41.49 26.66
N THR A 548 -5.05 42.31 26.08
CA THR A 548 -5.08 42.59 24.64
C THR A 548 -5.48 44.03 24.34
N SER A 549 -5.24 44.46 23.11
CA SER A 549 -5.57 45.80 22.63
C SER A 549 -7.08 45.95 22.40
N VAL A 550 -7.68 46.98 22.97
CA VAL A 550 -9.11 47.30 22.83
C VAL A 550 -9.28 48.69 22.26
N LYS A 551 -10.16 48.82 21.27
CA LYS A 551 -10.54 50.09 20.63
C LYS A 551 -12.06 50.18 20.50
N MET A 552 -12.65 51.27 20.97
CA MET A 552 -14.05 51.58 20.82
C MET A 552 -14.23 52.73 19.82
N GLU A 553 -15.15 52.54 18.89
CA GLU A 553 -15.58 53.54 17.92
C GLU A 553 -17.10 53.61 17.93
N VAL A 554 -17.66 54.82 17.87
CA VAL A 554 -19.11 55.02 17.83
C VAL A 554 -19.48 55.73 16.55
N PHE A 555 -20.51 55.22 15.88
CA PHE A 555 -21.04 55.74 14.62
C PHE A 555 -22.49 56.16 14.78
N ASN A 556 -22.88 57.22 14.07
CA ASN A 556 -24.28 57.60 13.94
C ASN A 556 -25.02 56.70 12.92
N ALA A 557 -26.34 56.87 12.79
CA ALA A 557 -27.17 56.06 11.89
C ALA A 557 -26.82 56.18 10.39
N VAL A 558 -26.05 57.18 9.97
CA VAL A 558 -25.57 57.35 8.59
C VAL A 558 -24.12 56.88 8.40
N GLY A 559 -23.54 56.20 9.40
CA GLY A 559 -22.20 55.61 9.34
C GLY A 559 -21.05 56.61 9.56
N SER A 560 -21.33 57.84 9.98
CA SER A 560 -20.26 58.79 10.36
C SER A 560 -19.76 58.47 11.78
N MET A 561 -18.44 58.38 11.93
CA MET A 561 -17.80 58.20 13.24
C MET A 561 -17.93 59.48 14.06
N ILE A 562 -18.40 59.35 15.30
CA ILE A 562 -18.64 60.47 16.23
C ILE A 562 -17.77 60.40 17.48
N TYR A 563 -17.18 59.25 17.79
CA TYR A 563 -16.31 59.06 18.95
C TYR A 563 -15.34 57.90 18.71
N THR A 564 -14.14 58.02 19.27
CA THR A 564 -13.21 56.89 19.49
C THR A 564 -12.39 57.14 20.75
N ASN A 565 -12.01 56.08 21.47
CA ASN A 565 -11.03 56.15 22.56
C ASN A 565 -9.60 55.80 22.12
N GLY A 566 -9.35 55.55 20.83
CA GLY A 566 -8.07 55.02 20.36
C GLY A 566 -7.86 53.55 20.78
N SER A 567 -6.66 53.04 20.53
CA SER A 567 -6.29 51.65 20.83
C SER A 567 -5.51 51.59 22.14
N GLU A 568 -6.04 50.87 23.14
CA GLU A 568 -5.42 50.74 24.46
C GLU A 568 -5.33 49.27 24.88
N THR A 569 -4.17 48.83 25.39
CA THR A 569 -4.04 47.47 25.95
C THR A 569 -4.71 47.39 27.32
N MET A 570 -5.69 46.50 27.46
CA MET A 570 -6.41 46.23 28.71
C MET A 570 -6.03 44.87 29.27
N ASN A 571 -6.08 44.72 30.60
CA ASN A 571 -5.73 43.48 31.29
C ASN A 571 -6.83 42.41 31.17
N VAL A 572 -6.45 41.15 31.42
CA VAL A 572 -7.39 40.02 31.58
C VAL A 572 -8.49 40.32 32.62
N GLY A 573 -9.70 39.82 32.38
CA GLY A 573 -10.88 39.96 33.26
C GLY A 573 -11.95 40.91 32.71
N THR A 574 -12.96 41.20 33.52
CA THR A 574 -14.07 42.09 33.12
C THR A 574 -13.63 43.54 33.03
N GLN A 575 -13.78 44.13 31.85
CA GLN A 575 -13.49 45.51 31.53
C GLN A 575 -14.77 46.32 31.32
N LYS A 576 -14.66 47.64 31.52
CA LYS A 576 -15.76 48.58 31.32
C LYS A 576 -15.29 49.83 30.58
N LEU A 577 -16.01 50.20 29.55
CA LEU A 577 -15.87 51.47 28.83
C LEU A 577 -17.15 52.29 28.97
N ASN A 578 -17.02 53.62 28.98
CA ASN A 578 -18.16 54.53 29.05
C ASN A 578 -18.32 55.28 27.74
N PHE A 579 -19.56 55.33 27.26
CA PHE A 579 -19.98 56.18 26.15
C PHE A 579 -20.82 57.33 26.68
N ASP A 580 -20.28 58.55 26.62
CA ASP A 580 -21.00 59.78 26.99
C ASP A 580 -21.71 60.37 25.77
N GLY A 581 -23.01 60.12 25.68
CA GLY A 581 -23.91 60.66 24.66
C GLY A 581 -24.65 61.94 25.09
N SER A 582 -24.28 62.57 26.21
CA SER A 582 -24.99 63.74 26.76
C SER A 582 -25.10 64.92 25.78
N LYS A 583 -24.16 65.05 24.83
CA LYS A 583 -24.14 66.10 23.79
C LYS A 583 -24.69 65.66 22.44
N LEU A 584 -25.10 64.40 22.30
CA LEU A 584 -25.62 63.85 21.05
C LEU A 584 -27.16 63.94 20.98
N PRO A 585 -27.77 64.10 19.80
CA PRO A 585 -29.23 64.06 19.63
C PRO A 585 -29.84 62.69 19.99
N ASN A 586 -31.15 62.66 20.27
CA ASN A 586 -31.90 61.41 20.39
C ASN A 586 -31.79 60.61 19.09
N GLY A 587 -31.50 59.32 19.19
CA GLY A 587 -31.23 58.49 18.01
C GLY A 587 -30.56 57.17 18.33
N ILE A 588 -30.26 56.43 17.26
CA ILE A 588 -29.57 55.14 17.32
C ILE A 588 -28.11 55.35 16.93
N TYR A 589 -27.21 54.74 17.70
CA TYR A 589 -25.78 54.75 17.48
C TYR A 589 -25.25 53.31 17.50
N MET A 590 -24.22 53.04 16.72
CA MET A 590 -23.54 51.75 16.67
C MET A 590 -22.18 51.88 17.35
N ILE A 591 -21.93 51.04 18.36
CA ILE A 591 -20.65 50.92 19.05
C ILE A 591 -19.90 49.75 18.43
N ASN A 592 -18.78 50.03 17.80
CA ASN A 592 -17.81 49.07 17.31
C ASN A 592 -16.71 48.93 18.36
N LEU A 593 -16.57 47.74 18.93
CA LEU A 593 -15.51 47.40 19.88
C LEU A 593 -14.57 46.40 19.22
N THR A 594 -13.36 46.84 18.93
CA THR A 594 -12.28 45.99 18.42
C THR A 594 -11.48 45.45 19.60
N ILE A 595 -11.33 44.14 19.74
CA ILE A 595 -10.56 43.46 20.79
C ILE A 595 -9.55 42.55 20.09
N GLY A 596 -8.26 42.89 20.12
CA GLY A 596 -7.24 42.23 19.29
C GLY A 596 -7.58 42.38 17.80
N GLU A 597 -7.82 41.27 17.12
CA GLU A 597 -8.22 41.21 15.71
C GLU A 597 -9.75 41.09 15.52
N GLN A 598 -10.52 41.00 16.61
CA GLN A 598 -11.97 40.81 16.55
C GLN A 598 -12.72 42.14 16.58
N LEU A 599 -13.80 42.28 15.81
CA LEU A 599 -14.69 43.44 15.82
C LEU A 599 -16.10 43.04 16.26
N ILE A 600 -16.61 43.66 17.33
CA ILE A 600 -17.96 43.43 17.86
C ILE A 600 -18.78 44.72 17.75
N THR A 601 -19.97 44.65 17.15
CA THR A 601 -20.88 45.80 17.04
C THR A 601 -22.09 45.66 17.96
N LYS A 602 -22.37 46.67 18.79
CA LYS A 602 -23.59 46.77 19.61
C LYS A 602 -24.33 48.08 19.35
N LYS A 603 -25.65 47.99 19.30
CA LYS A 603 -26.54 49.15 19.19
C LYS A 603 -26.75 49.82 20.55
N VAL A 604 -26.64 51.14 20.62
CA VAL A 604 -27.09 51.96 21.76
C VAL A 604 -28.11 53.01 21.29
N SER A 605 -29.18 53.19 22.06
CA SER A 605 -30.22 54.19 21.77
C SER A 605 -30.16 55.31 22.80
N ILE A 606 -30.15 56.57 22.35
CA ILE A 606 -30.24 57.75 23.21
C ILE A 606 -31.67 58.29 23.18
N LEU A 607 -32.29 58.37 24.36
CA LEU A 607 -33.63 58.93 24.58
C LEU A 607 -33.57 59.90 25.78
N LYS A 608 -33.56 61.20 25.50
CA LYS A 608 -33.61 62.29 26.50
C LYS A 608 -35.03 62.75 26.79
#